data_AF-A0A2G5V695-F1
#
_entry.id   AF-A0A2G5V695-F1
#
_cell.length_a   1.000
_cell.length_b   1.000
_cell.length_c   1.000
_cell.angle_alpha   90.00
_cell.angle_beta   90.00
_cell.angle_gamma   90.00
#
_symmetry.space_group_name_H-M   'P 1'
#
loop_
_entity.id
_entity.type
_entity.pdbx_description
1 polymer ?
#
loop_
_entity_poly.entity_id
_entity_poly.type
_entity_poly.pdbx_seq_one_letter_code
_entity_poly.pdbx_strand_id
1 'polypeptide(L)'
;MTSTETPKSRHPPLPSEEIHLPGPHPARGIYGFALYIVSWSLLVVYLIWAITPVPILNRLGITYIPSKLWALAIGAFFPSAACLYVTTIFLINCWNFRGYAIFENIEDVKHDFGQRSKSNSIDSINEKPTPRKAKRC
;
A
#
# COMPACT_ATOMS: atom_id res chain seq x y z
N MET A 1 10.46 9.69 41.59
CA MET A 1 10.02 8.38 41.09
C MET A 1 10.91 8.03 39.93
N THR A 2 11.67 6.95 40.09
CA THR A 2 12.79 6.53 39.23
C THR A 2 12.26 6.05 37.89
N SER A 3 12.58 6.76 36.80
CA SER A 3 12.39 6.24 35.44
C SER A 3 13.51 5.25 35.15
N THR A 4 13.20 3.97 35.26
CA THR A 4 14.10 2.88 34.87
C THR A 4 14.12 2.80 33.34
N GLU A 5 15.09 3.46 32.70
CA GLU A 5 15.37 3.21 31.28
C GLU A 5 16.06 1.85 31.13
N THR A 6 15.32 0.89 30.56
CA THR A 6 15.89 -0.40 30.15
C THR A 6 16.83 -0.20 28.97
N PRO A 7 18.07 -0.74 29.01
CA PRO A 7 19.03 -0.57 27.93
C PRO A 7 18.52 -1.25 26.65
N LYS A 8 18.36 -0.46 25.59
CA LYS A 8 17.98 -0.95 24.26
C LYS A 8 19.08 -1.86 23.71
N SER A 9 18.84 -3.16 23.84
CA SER A 9 19.71 -4.24 23.40
C SER A 9 20.04 -4.10 21.91
N ARG A 10 21.34 -4.10 21.58
CA ARG A 10 21.91 -3.86 20.25
C ARG A 10 21.99 -5.14 19.40
N HIS A 11 21.10 -6.11 19.65
CA HIS A 11 21.09 -7.34 18.89
C HIS A 11 20.18 -7.20 17.67
N PRO A 12 20.65 -7.56 16.45
CA PRO A 12 19.78 -7.64 15.29
C PRO A 12 18.66 -8.65 15.60
N PRO A 13 17.38 -8.30 15.35
CA PRO A 13 16.28 -9.21 15.59
C PRO A 13 16.50 -10.50 14.78
N LEU A 14 16.22 -11.64 15.41
CA LEU A 14 16.34 -12.93 14.73
C LEU A 14 15.37 -12.95 13.53
N PRO A 15 15.68 -13.67 12.44
CA PRO A 15 14.88 -13.67 11.21
C PRO A 15 13.38 -14.00 11.42
N SER A 16 13.04 -14.70 12.51
CA SER A 16 11.66 -15.04 12.88
C SER A 16 10.89 -13.89 13.55
N GLU A 17 11.57 -12.90 14.14
CA GLU A 17 10.93 -11.80 14.87
C GLU A 17 10.46 -10.66 13.96
N GLU A 18 11.11 -10.47 12.80
CA GLU A 18 10.68 -9.49 11.78
C GLU A 18 9.33 -9.84 11.13
N ILE A 19 8.92 -11.12 11.16
CA ILE A 19 7.67 -11.61 10.54
C ILE A 19 6.43 -11.05 11.27
N HIS A 20 6.54 -10.78 12.58
CA HIS A 20 5.43 -10.36 13.44
C HIS A 20 5.30 -8.83 13.58
N LEU A 21 6.23 -8.04 13.05
CA LEU A 21 6.09 -6.59 13.11
C LEU A 21 4.95 -6.13 12.18
N PRO A 22 4.09 -5.19 12.61
CA PRO A 22 3.01 -4.64 11.77
C PRO A 22 3.53 -3.77 10.61
N GLY A 23 4.85 -3.66 10.43
CA GLY A 23 5.47 -2.90 9.35
C GLY A 23 5.18 -3.48 7.95
N PRO A 24 5.24 -2.65 6.90
CA PRO A 24 5.02 -3.06 5.52
C PRO A 24 6.21 -3.94 5.05
N HIS A 25 6.11 -5.24 5.28
CA HIS A 25 7.11 -6.20 4.82
C HIS A 25 6.78 -6.68 3.39
N PRO A 26 7.70 -6.58 2.41
CA PRO A 26 7.46 -7.02 1.03
C PRO A 26 7.07 -8.51 0.90
N ALA A 27 7.45 -9.37 1.85
CA ALA A 27 7.05 -10.78 1.88
C ALA A 27 5.54 -10.98 2.02
N ARG A 28 4.79 -10.02 2.60
CA ARG A 28 3.33 -10.12 2.73
C ARG A 28 2.58 -9.96 1.41
N GLY A 29 3.16 -9.25 0.43
CA GLY A 29 2.54 -9.02 -0.88
C GLY A 29 2.57 -10.25 -1.81
N ILE A 30 3.43 -11.23 -1.54
CA ILE A 30 3.65 -12.37 -2.44
C ILE A 30 2.44 -13.28 -2.51
N TYR A 31 1.73 -13.47 -1.39
CA TYR A 31 0.53 -14.31 -1.33
C TYR A 31 -0.62 -13.71 -2.13
N GLY A 32 -0.80 -12.38 -2.08
CA GLY A 32 -1.79 -11.69 -2.89
C GLY A 32 -1.50 -11.78 -4.38
N PHE A 33 -0.22 -11.64 -4.77
CA PHE A 33 0.20 -11.78 -6.17
C PHE A 33 0.02 -13.22 -6.69
N ALA A 34 0.42 -14.22 -5.92
CA ALA A 34 0.21 -15.62 -6.28
C ALA A 34 -1.28 -15.94 -6.42
N LEU A 35 -2.11 -15.48 -5.48
CA LEU A 35 -3.56 -15.67 -5.51
C LEU A 35 -4.21 -14.95 -6.71
N TYR A 36 -3.70 -13.78 -7.10
CA TYR A 36 -4.16 -13.07 -8.30
C TYR A 36 -3.92 -13.89 -9.58
N ILE A 37 -2.70 -14.43 -9.77
CA ILE A 37 -2.38 -15.26 -10.94
C ILE A 37 -3.24 -16.53 -10.95
N VAL A 38 -3.35 -17.20 -9.80
CA VAL A 38 -4.17 -18.42 -9.66
C VAL A 38 -5.63 -18.12 -9.97
N SER A 39 -6.19 -17.05 -9.41
CA SER A 39 -7.57 -16.63 -9.66
C SER A 39 -7.82 -16.34 -11.14
N TRP A 40 -6.90 -15.65 -11.81
CA TRP A 40 -7.00 -15.36 -13.24
C TRP A 40 -6.92 -16.64 -14.09
N SER A 41 -6.01 -17.55 -13.76
CA SER A 41 -5.88 -18.83 -14.46
C SER A 41 -7.13 -19.70 -14.33
N LEU A 42 -7.69 -19.79 -13.11
CA LEU A 42 -8.94 -20.51 -12.84
C LEU A 42 -10.12 -19.88 -13.57
N LEU A 43 -10.19 -18.53 -13.63
CA LEU A 43 -11.22 -17.81 -14.37
C LEU A 43 -11.19 -18.14 -15.86
N VAL A 44 -10.01 -18.16 -16.49
CA VAL A 44 -9.85 -18.47 -17.92
C VAL A 44 -10.26 -19.91 -18.21
N VAL A 45 -9.78 -20.87 -17.42
CA VAL A 45 -10.16 -22.29 -17.56
C VAL A 45 -11.66 -22.46 -17.38
N TYR A 46 -12.24 -21.75 -16.40
CA TYR A 46 -13.67 -21.75 -16.15
C TYR A 46 -14.47 -21.14 -17.32
N LEU A 47 -14.01 -20.03 -17.92
CA LEU A 47 -14.65 -19.42 -19.09
C LEU A 47 -14.67 -20.38 -20.28
N ILE A 48 -13.55 -21.07 -20.55
CA ILE A 48 -13.44 -22.05 -21.63
C ILE A 48 -14.46 -23.19 -21.42
N TRP A 49 -14.53 -23.72 -20.20
CA TRP A 49 -15.50 -24.74 -19.83
C TRP A 49 -16.96 -24.25 -19.94
N ALA A 50 -17.21 -23.01 -19.51
CA ALA A 50 -18.52 -22.37 -19.54
C ALA A 50 -19.03 -22.14 -20.97
N ILE A 51 -18.18 -21.61 -21.86
CA ILE A 51 -18.50 -21.28 -23.26
C ILE A 51 -18.68 -22.54 -24.11
N THR A 52 -18.01 -23.66 -23.76
CA THR A 52 -18.09 -24.91 -24.53
C THR A 52 -19.54 -25.44 -24.63
N PRO A 53 -20.16 -25.53 -25.82
CA PRO A 53 -21.55 -25.95 -25.98
C PRO A 53 -21.82 -27.39 -25.49
N VAL A 54 -23.02 -27.61 -24.95
CA VAL A 54 -23.53 -28.94 -24.53
C VAL A 54 -23.33 -30.06 -25.57
N PRO A 55 -23.53 -29.88 -26.90
CA PRO A 55 -23.32 -30.96 -27.87
C PRO A 55 -21.87 -31.45 -27.96
N ILE A 56 -20.88 -30.62 -27.63
CA ILE A 56 -19.46 -31.02 -27.59
C ILE A 56 -19.16 -31.80 -26.31
N LEU A 57 -19.76 -31.40 -25.18
CA LEU A 57 -19.68 -32.13 -23.91
C LEU A 57 -20.34 -33.51 -23.98
N ASN A 58 -21.43 -33.62 -24.73
CA ASN A 58 -22.14 -34.89 -24.95
C ASN A 58 -21.30 -35.86 -25.80
N ARG A 59 -20.48 -35.33 -26.74
CA ARG A 59 -19.49 -36.14 -27.49
C ARG A 59 -18.31 -36.60 -26.63
N LEU A 60 -18.00 -35.89 -25.55
CA LEU A 60 -17.00 -36.25 -24.54
C LEU A 60 -17.52 -37.22 -23.47
N GLY A 61 -18.80 -37.63 -23.53
CA GLY A 61 -19.38 -38.65 -22.64
C GLY A 61 -19.97 -38.13 -21.33
N ILE A 62 -20.22 -36.83 -21.19
CA ILE A 62 -20.78 -36.22 -19.98
C ILE A 62 -22.25 -35.88 -20.21
N THR A 63 -23.13 -36.85 -19.94
CA THR A 63 -24.56 -36.81 -20.36
C THR A 63 -25.52 -36.22 -19.30
N TYR A 64 -25.09 -36.05 -18.04
CA TYR A 64 -26.00 -35.83 -16.90
C TYR A 64 -25.68 -34.60 -16.02
N ILE A 65 -25.47 -33.42 -16.61
CA ILE A 65 -25.37 -32.17 -15.82
C ILE A 65 -26.72 -31.43 -15.83
N PRO A 66 -27.45 -31.34 -14.70
CA PRO A 66 -28.67 -30.56 -14.63
C PRO A 66 -28.34 -29.06 -14.79
N SER A 67 -28.89 -28.44 -15.84
CA SER A 67 -28.77 -27.01 -16.19
C SER A 67 -27.35 -26.40 -16.07
N LYS A 68 -26.56 -26.51 -17.14
CA LYS A 68 -25.21 -25.91 -17.27
C LYS A 68 -25.15 -24.42 -16.89
N LEU A 69 -26.27 -23.70 -17.02
CA LEU A 69 -26.40 -22.27 -16.71
C LEU A 69 -26.31 -21.93 -15.21
N TRP A 70 -26.72 -22.83 -14.30
CA TRP A 70 -26.60 -22.59 -12.86
C TRP A 70 -25.16 -22.71 -12.38
N ALA A 71 -24.44 -23.71 -12.88
CA ALA A 71 -23.00 -23.83 -12.65
C ALA A 71 -22.23 -22.61 -13.21
N LEU A 72 -22.71 -22.06 -14.33
CA LEU A 72 -22.22 -20.84 -14.98
C LEU A 72 -22.49 -19.57 -14.15
N ALA A 73 -23.68 -19.47 -13.57
CA ALA A 73 -24.06 -18.35 -12.72
C ALA A 73 -23.20 -18.32 -11.44
N ILE A 74 -23.00 -19.45 -10.78
CA ILE A 74 -22.27 -19.51 -9.49
C ILE A 74 -20.79 -19.17 -9.68
N GLY A 75 -20.14 -19.73 -10.69
CA GLY A 75 -18.70 -19.49 -10.92
C GLY A 75 -18.40 -18.15 -11.58
N ALA A 76 -19.37 -17.48 -12.20
CA ALA A 76 -19.24 -16.08 -12.61
C ALA A 76 -19.57 -15.10 -11.46
N PHE A 77 -20.53 -15.44 -10.59
CA PHE A 77 -21.00 -14.57 -9.51
C PHE A 77 -19.94 -14.32 -8.44
N PHE A 78 -19.21 -15.36 -8.01
CA PHE A 78 -18.15 -15.20 -7.00
C PHE A 78 -17.00 -14.26 -7.42
N PRO A 79 -16.35 -14.46 -8.58
CA PRO A 79 -15.28 -13.57 -9.02
C PRO A 79 -15.78 -12.17 -9.39
N SER A 80 -16.98 -12.05 -9.97
CA SER A 80 -17.56 -10.72 -10.23
C SER A 80 -17.88 -9.96 -8.94
N ALA A 81 -18.43 -10.62 -7.93
CA ALA A 81 -18.66 -10.03 -6.61
C ALA A 81 -17.35 -9.61 -5.94
N ALA A 82 -16.28 -10.42 -6.03
CA ALA A 82 -14.96 -10.06 -5.52
C ALA A 82 -14.37 -8.84 -6.24
N CYS A 83 -14.44 -8.79 -7.58
CA CYS A 83 -14.00 -7.63 -8.36
C CYS A 83 -14.78 -6.37 -8.01
N LEU A 84 -16.11 -6.47 -7.86
CA LEU A 84 -16.95 -5.34 -7.44
C LEU A 84 -16.57 -4.86 -6.04
N TYR A 85 -16.38 -5.76 -5.08
CA TYR A 85 -15.96 -5.42 -3.72
C TYR A 85 -14.63 -4.66 -3.69
N VAL A 86 -13.62 -5.17 -4.40
CA VAL A 86 -12.30 -4.51 -4.52
C VAL A 86 -12.42 -3.14 -5.18
N THR A 87 -13.21 -3.04 -6.25
CA THR A 87 -13.45 -1.79 -6.97
C THR A 87 -14.16 -0.77 -6.07
N THR A 88 -15.16 -1.18 -5.31
CA THR A 88 -15.88 -0.31 -4.36
C THR A 88 -14.95 0.20 -3.27
N ILE A 89 -14.12 -0.65 -2.65
CA ILE A 89 -13.12 -0.21 -1.67
C ILE A 89 -12.12 0.76 -2.31
N PHE A 90 -11.65 0.46 -3.51
CA PHE A 90 -10.74 1.35 -4.24
C PHE A 90 -11.39 2.70 -4.54
N LEU A 91 -12.66 2.73 -4.97
CA LEU A 91 -13.41 3.96 -5.22
C LEU A 91 -13.66 4.77 -3.95
N ILE A 92 -13.99 4.11 -2.84
CA ILE A 92 -14.15 4.77 -1.53
C ILE A 92 -12.82 5.35 -1.08
N ASN A 93 -11.73 4.59 -1.19
CA ASN A 93 -10.39 5.07 -0.88
C ASN A 93 -10.02 6.27 -1.77
N CYS A 94 -10.27 6.21 -3.07
CA CYS A 94 -10.05 7.33 -3.99
C CYS A 94 -10.90 8.56 -3.64
N TRP A 95 -12.15 8.37 -3.24
CA TRP A 95 -13.03 9.46 -2.80
C TRP A 95 -12.52 10.08 -1.48
N ASN A 96 -12.09 9.26 -0.54
CA ASN A 96 -11.50 9.69 0.72
C ASN A 96 -10.15 10.39 0.50
N PHE A 97 -9.34 9.91 -0.45
CA PHE A 97 -8.10 10.56 -0.90
C PHE A 97 -8.31 11.96 -1.49
N ARG A 98 -9.47 12.24 -2.10
CA ARG A 98 -9.81 13.62 -2.51
C ARG A 98 -10.02 14.57 -1.33
N GLY A 99 -10.20 14.03 -0.11
CA GLY A 99 -10.31 14.80 1.14
C GLY A 99 -8.99 14.92 1.91
N TYR A 100 -8.00 14.05 1.68
CA TYR A 100 -6.69 14.19 2.32
C TYR A 100 -5.91 15.31 1.67
N ALA A 101 -5.88 16.43 2.38
CA ALA A 101 -5.05 17.58 2.11
C ALA A 101 -3.56 17.24 2.31
N ILE A 102 -3.00 16.45 1.39
CA ILE A 102 -1.55 16.24 1.23
C ILE A 102 -0.80 17.59 1.10
N PHE A 103 -1.51 18.67 0.77
CA PHE A 103 -0.98 20.03 0.64
C PHE A 103 -1.07 20.90 1.90
N GLU A 104 -1.76 20.49 2.98
CA GLU A 104 -1.80 21.31 4.21
C GLU A 104 -0.47 21.25 4.99
N ASN A 105 0.20 20.10 4.97
CA ASN A 105 1.53 19.95 5.56
C ASN A 105 2.62 20.75 4.80
N ILE A 106 2.38 21.12 3.54
CA ILE A 106 3.34 21.93 2.76
C ILE A 106 3.25 23.41 3.16
N GLU A 107 2.08 23.88 3.64
CA GLU A 107 1.93 25.25 4.14
C GLU A 107 2.72 25.46 5.44
N ASP A 108 2.67 24.53 6.39
CA ASP A 108 3.45 24.62 7.64
C ASP A 108 4.96 24.66 7.39
N VAL A 109 5.45 23.82 6.48
CA VAL A 109 6.88 23.79 6.12
C VAL A 109 7.31 25.12 5.49
N LYS A 110 6.45 25.80 4.72
CA LYS A 110 6.75 27.11 4.12
C LYS A 110 6.85 28.23 5.16
N HIS A 111 6.06 28.16 6.23
CA HIS A 111 6.14 29.14 7.34
C HIS A 111 7.45 29.03 8.12
N ASP A 112 7.98 27.81 8.28
CA ASP A 112 9.22 27.55 9.03
C ASP A 112 10.46 28.10 8.29
N PHE A 113 10.51 27.92 6.96
CA PHE A 113 11.57 28.50 6.12
C PHE A 113 11.57 30.03 6.11
N GLY A 114 10.38 30.65 6.14
CA GLY A 114 10.23 32.12 6.18
C GLY A 114 10.74 32.75 7.48
N GLN A 115 10.48 32.11 8.62
CA GLN A 115 10.96 32.56 9.93
C GLN A 115 12.48 32.41 10.06
N ARG A 116 13.02 31.25 9.65
CA ARG A 116 14.47 30.97 9.67
C ARG A 116 15.26 31.98 8.83
N SER A 117 14.76 32.34 7.64
CA SER A 117 15.42 33.32 6.77
C SER A 117 15.44 34.73 7.38
N LYS A 118 14.36 35.15 8.06
CA LYS A 118 14.29 36.46 8.72
C LYS A 118 15.27 36.55 9.89
N SER A 119 15.31 35.53 10.75
CA SER A 119 16.28 35.46 11.86
C SER A 119 17.72 35.63 11.37
N ASN A 120 18.14 34.81 10.40
CA ASN A 120 19.51 34.84 9.87
C ASN A 120 19.89 36.21 9.27
N SER A 121 18.92 36.90 8.64
CA SER A 121 19.15 38.24 8.07
C SER A 121 19.32 39.32 9.14
N ILE A 122 18.57 39.24 10.25
CA ILE A 122 18.67 40.18 11.37
C ILE A 122 19.99 39.96 12.13
N ASP A 123 20.37 38.70 12.34
CA ASP A 123 21.61 38.34 13.01
C ASP A 123 22.84 38.85 12.24
N SER A 124 22.86 38.72 10.90
CA SER A 124 23.94 39.22 10.05
C SER A 124 23.99 40.75 9.94
N ILE A 125 22.87 41.45 10.09
CA ILE A 125 22.85 42.92 10.18
C ILE A 125 23.37 43.39 11.54
N ASN A 126 23.08 42.65 12.60
CA ASN A 126 23.49 42.99 13.97
C ASN A 126 24.92 42.53 14.29
N GLU A 127 25.48 41.61 13.52
CA GLU A 127 26.89 41.24 13.55
C GLU A 127 27.74 42.38 12.96
N LYS A 128 27.93 43.44 13.74
CA LYS A 128 28.94 44.46 13.44
C LYS A 128 30.29 43.78 13.31
N PRO A 129 31.12 44.13 12.31
CA PRO A 129 32.46 43.60 12.19
C PRO A 129 33.26 44.08 13.41
N THR A 130 33.44 43.19 14.39
CA THR A 130 34.37 43.45 15.49
C THR A 130 35.76 43.63 14.89
N PRO A 131 36.45 44.76 15.14
CA PRO A 131 37.76 44.99 14.58
C PRO A 131 38.69 43.88 15.10
N ARG A 132 39.21 43.07 14.18
CA ARG A 132 40.30 42.14 14.47
C ARG A 132 41.43 42.97 15.09
N LYS A 133 41.64 42.84 16.40
CA LYS A 133 42.82 43.39 17.06
C LYS A 133 44.02 42.75 16.38
N ALA A 134 44.69 43.53 15.53
CA ALA A 134 45.97 43.17 14.97
C ALA A 134 46.93 42.95 16.15
N LYS A 135 47.32 41.70 16.38
CA LYS A 135 48.45 41.38 17.23
C LYS A 135 49.67 41.97 16.54
N ARG A 136 50.13 43.12 17.01
CA ARG A 136 51.41 43.68 16.62
C ARG A 136 52.47 42.97 17.46
N CYS A 137 53.45 42.41 16.75
CA CYS A 137 54.61 41.69 17.25
C CYS A 137 55.40 42.48 18.28
#